data_AF-A0A2D6YAB4-F1
#
_entry.id   AF-A0A2D6YAB4-F1
#
_cell.length_a   1.000
_cell.length_b   1.000
_cell.length_c   1.000
_cell.angle_alpha   90.00
_cell.angle_beta   90.00
_cell.angle_gamma   90.00
#
_symmetry.space_group_name_H-M   'P 1'
#
loop_
_entity.id
_entity.type
_entity.pdbx_description
1 polymer ?
#
loop_
_entity_poly.entity_id
_entity_poly.type
_entity_poly.pdbx_seq_one_letter_code
_entity_poly.pdbx_strand_id
1 'polypeptide(L)'
;MVVGALALGIGFLSAPNTVEEAKAMVADAHGHGGHGDHGGHDAHDTHADDHKEEVHNDQDHKDHADVHHDTHDKDYGHAESHDAHGGGHGDSHDKHLLHQLQNRPWAATYVAALFFMMIALGALAFYAIQRAAQAGWSILLFRVMEGITAYLLPGSVIVFILLVLSGLHLNHLFVWMDAEVVAHDEIIRNKQSYLNVPFFLAR
;
A
#
# COMPACT_ATOMS: atom_id res chain seq x y z
N MET A 1 -7.65 20.90 -9.13
CA MET A 1 -8.63 19.95 -9.70
C MET A 1 -8.27 19.51 -11.11
N VAL A 2 -8.10 20.41 -12.08
CA VAL A 2 -7.83 20.03 -13.50
C VAL A 2 -6.55 19.19 -13.67
N VAL A 3 -5.41 19.63 -13.14
CA VAL A 3 -4.14 18.88 -13.26
C VAL A 3 -4.23 17.49 -12.63
N GLY A 4 -4.86 17.37 -11.45
CA GLY A 4 -5.07 16.09 -10.79
C GLY A 4 -5.98 15.16 -11.61
N ALA A 5 -7.07 15.69 -12.16
CA ALA A 5 -7.96 14.92 -13.04
C ALA A 5 -7.25 14.46 -14.33
N LEU A 6 -6.41 15.32 -14.92
CA LEU A 6 -5.58 14.96 -16.07
C LEU A 6 -4.55 13.88 -15.71
N ALA A 7 -3.86 14.01 -14.57
CA ALA A 7 -2.89 13.02 -14.11
C ALA A 7 -3.55 11.65 -13.83
N LEU A 8 -4.73 11.64 -13.22
CA LEU A 8 -5.52 10.42 -13.06
C LEU A 8 -5.93 9.84 -14.41
N GLY A 9 -6.46 10.67 -15.32
CA GLY A 9 -6.84 10.24 -16.67
C GLY A 9 -5.67 9.63 -17.44
N ILE A 10 -4.48 10.23 -17.39
CA ILE A 10 -3.25 9.67 -17.95
C ILE A 10 -2.93 8.32 -17.30
N GLY A 11 -3.02 8.22 -15.98
CA GLY A 11 -2.78 6.97 -15.26
C GLY A 11 -3.68 5.81 -15.69
N PHE A 12 -4.95 6.08 -16.03
CA PHE A 12 -5.87 5.08 -16.58
C PHE A 12 -5.58 4.78 -18.06
N LEU A 13 -5.17 5.76 -18.86
CA LEU A 13 -4.82 5.57 -20.27
C LEU A 13 -3.49 4.83 -20.47
N SER A 14 -2.56 4.94 -19.52
CA SER A 14 -1.27 4.27 -19.54
C SER A 14 -1.29 2.86 -18.91
N ALA A 15 -2.45 2.35 -18.51
CA ALA A 15 -2.56 0.99 -17.97
C ALA A 15 -2.45 -0.04 -19.10
N PRO A 16 -1.58 -1.07 -18.97
CA PRO A 16 -1.37 -2.03 -20.03
C PRO A 16 -2.59 -2.95 -20.22
N ASN A 17 -2.89 -3.28 -21.47
CA ASN A 17 -4.00 -4.17 -21.80
C ASN A 17 -3.52 -5.60 -22.10
N THR A 18 -2.23 -5.79 -22.39
CA THR A 18 -1.65 -7.10 -22.71
C THR A 18 -0.40 -7.37 -21.87
N VAL A 19 -0.08 -8.66 -21.72
CA VAL A 19 1.13 -9.14 -21.03
C VAL A 19 2.41 -8.59 -21.68
N GLU A 20 2.44 -8.50 -23.00
CA GLU A 20 3.59 -8.04 -23.77
C GLU A 20 3.88 -6.55 -23.49
N GLU A 21 2.82 -5.74 -23.44
CA GLU A 21 2.90 -4.32 -23.08
C GLU A 21 3.36 -4.14 -21.62
N ALA A 22 2.82 -4.93 -20.70
CA ALA A 22 3.23 -4.93 -19.29
C ALA A 22 4.72 -5.23 -19.12
N LYS A 23 5.25 -6.24 -19.84
CA LYS A 23 6.68 -6.56 -19.85
C LYS A 23 7.52 -5.43 -20.43
N ALA A 24 7.10 -4.87 -21.56
CA ALA A 24 7.82 -3.77 -22.21
C ALA A 24 7.95 -2.56 -21.28
N MET A 25 6.89 -2.21 -20.54
CA MET A 25 6.92 -1.12 -19.56
C MET A 25 7.90 -1.36 -18.41
N VAL A 26 8.02 -2.60 -17.92
CA VAL A 26 8.98 -2.93 -16.85
C VAL A 26 10.41 -2.96 -17.40
N ALA A 27 10.62 -3.51 -18.60
CA ALA A 27 11.93 -3.54 -19.24
C ALA A 27 12.45 -2.12 -19.57
N ASP A 28 11.59 -1.23 -20.08
CA ASP A 28 11.93 0.16 -20.38
C ASP A 28 12.23 0.98 -19.12
N ALA A 29 11.48 0.74 -18.02
CA ALA A 29 11.73 1.39 -16.74
C ALA A 29 13.13 1.08 -16.14
N HIS A 30 13.72 -0.07 -16.49
CA HIS A 30 15.08 -0.44 -16.08
C HIS A 30 16.17 0.06 -17.05
N GLY A 31 15.81 0.69 -18.18
CA GLY A 31 16.74 1.15 -19.22
C GLY A 31 17.30 2.58 -19.06
N HIS A 32 16.79 3.39 -18.13
CA HIS A 32 17.09 4.83 -18.03
C HIS A 32 17.64 5.29 -16.66
N GLY A 33 18.65 4.59 -16.14
CA GLY A 33 19.37 4.95 -14.90
C GLY A 33 20.88 5.16 -15.08
N GLY A 34 21.29 5.86 -16.14
CA GLY A 34 22.69 6.20 -16.40
C GLY A 34 22.98 7.69 -16.16
N HIS A 35 23.99 7.96 -15.32
CA HIS A 35 24.65 9.25 -15.05
C HIS A 35 23.98 10.26 -14.11
N GLY A 36 24.43 10.22 -12.85
CA GLY A 36 24.46 11.35 -11.91
C GLY A 36 25.86 11.42 -11.27
N ASP A 37 26.69 12.27 -11.84
CA ASP A 37 28.06 12.64 -11.47
C ASP A 37 28.20 13.01 -9.98
N HIS A 38 29.21 12.44 -9.31
CA HIS A 38 29.56 12.73 -7.92
C HIS A 38 30.26 14.11 -7.84
N GLY A 39 29.47 15.16 -7.64
CA GLY A 39 29.94 16.49 -7.21
C GLY A 39 29.83 16.64 -5.69
N GLY A 40 30.92 17.05 -5.04
CA GLY A 40 31.11 17.05 -3.58
C GLY A 40 30.49 18.21 -2.78
N HIS A 41 31.11 18.42 -1.59
CA HIS A 41 30.78 19.32 -0.45
C HIS A 41 29.86 18.67 0.60
N ASP A 42 30.01 18.83 1.92
CA ASP A 42 31.03 19.39 2.81
C ASP A 42 30.65 19.01 4.27
N ALA A 43 31.67 18.85 5.11
CA ALA A 43 31.77 19.16 6.56
C ALA A 43 30.73 18.71 7.63
N HIS A 44 31.28 18.09 8.71
CA HIS A 44 30.98 18.20 10.17
C HIS A 44 29.51 18.02 10.66
N ASP A 45 29.19 17.31 11.74
CA ASP A 45 29.83 17.32 13.06
C ASP A 45 29.31 16.20 13.99
N THR A 46 30.19 15.81 14.92
CA THR A 46 30.00 15.19 16.25
C THR A 46 28.97 14.08 16.52
N HIS A 47 29.48 12.88 16.84
CA HIS A 47 28.99 12.09 17.98
C HIS A 47 30.19 11.47 18.71
N ALA A 48 30.45 11.97 19.92
CA ALA A 48 31.25 11.28 20.92
C ALA A 48 30.29 10.98 22.07
N ASP A 49 30.05 9.70 22.35
CA ASP A 49 29.61 9.30 23.67
C ASP A 49 30.35 8.03 24.10
N ASP A 50 30.70 8.06 25.37
CA ASP A 50 31.86 7.43 25.99
C ASP A 50 31.54 5.99 26.45
N HIS A 51 32.52 5.10 26.34
CA HIS A 51 32.46 3.73 26.87
C HIS A 51 32.97 3.71 28.32
N LYS A 52 32.38 2.85 29.16
CA LYS A 52 32.99 2.09 30.30
C LYS A 52 31.88 1.54 31.19
N GLU A 53 31.95 0.39 31.87
CA GLU A 53 32.85 -0.76 32.05
C GLU A 53 31.98 -1.73 32.92
N GLU A 54 31.93 -3.03 32.63
CA GLU A 54 32.40 -4.15 33.51
C GLU A 54 31.61 -4.39 34.83
N VAL A 55 31.37 -5.57 35.43
CA VAL A 55 31.71 -6.99 35.24
C VAL A 55 30.96 -7.81 36.34
N HIS A 56 30.33 -8.94 35.97
CA HIS A 56 30.15 -10.25 36.67
C HIS A 56 29.33 -10.41 37.99
N ASN A 57 28.40 -11.38 38.06
CA ASN A 57 28.68 -12.80 38.41
C ASN A 57 27.41 -13.72 38.55
N ASP A 58 27.48 -14.93 37.98
CA ASP A 58 26.92 -16.28 38.29
C ASP A 58 25.61 -16.45 39.16
N GLN A 59 24.68 -17.42 38.96
CA GLN A 59 24.78 -18.80 38.46
C GLN A 59 23.38 -19.46 38.25
N ASP A 60 23.31 -20.38 37.28
CA ASP A 60 22.43 -21.57 37.10
C ASP A 60 20.88 -21.48 37.09
N HIS A 61 20.26 -21.82 35.95
CA HIS A 61 19.62 -23.13 35.73
C HIS A 61 19.22 -23.35 34.25
N LYS A 62 19.41 -24.61 33.82
CA LYS A 62 19.41 -25.20 32.47
C LYS A 62 18.09 -25.08 31.71
N ASP A 63 18.15 -24.89 30.39
CA ASP A 63 17.52 -25.77 29.38
C ASP A 63 17.89 -25.41 27.93
N HIS A 64 18.47 -26.41 27.24
CA HIS A 64 18.46 -26.70 25.80
C HIS A 64 18.55 -25.57 24.73
N ALA A 65 19.74 -25.40 24.13
CA ALA A 65 19.87 -25.18 22.68
C ALA A 65 21.29 -25.52 22.20
N ASP A 66 21.36 -26.39 21.19
CA ASP A 66 22.57 -26.89 20.55
C ASP A 66 23.27 -25.84 19.67
N VAL A 67 24.56 -26.07 19.51
CA VAL A 67 25.61 -25.21 18.92
C VAL A 67 25.58 -25.26 17.38
N HIS A 68 25.76 -24.12 16.68
CA HIS A 68 26.88 -23.88 15.75
C HIS A 68 26.80 -22.57 14.94
N HIS A 69 27.76 -21.68 15.22
CA HIS A 69 28.73 -21.10 14.27
C HIS A 69 28.24 -20.11 13.19
N ASP A 70 28.39 -18.83 13.52
CA ASP A 70 28.60 -17.72 12.59
C ASP A 70 29.88 -17.93 11.78
N THR A 71 29.77 -17.87 10.45
CA THR A 71 30.72 -17.20 9.54
C THR A 71 30.14 -17.26 8.13
N HIS A 72 29.68 -16.11 7.60
CA HIS A 72 30.19 -15.54 6.34
C HIS A 72 29.36 -14.33 5.89
N ASP A 73 30.01 -13.17 5.93
CA ASP A 73 29.92 -12.11 4.92
C ASP A 73 29.60 -12.67 3.54
N LYS A 74 28.50 -12.22 2.92
CA LYS A 74 28.35 -12.02 1.48
C LYS A 74 27.35 -10.89 1.18
N ASP A 75 27.89 -9.68 1.08
CA ASP A 75 27.81 -8.85 -0.12
C ASP A 75 26.63 -9.14 -1.06
N TYR A 76 25.66 -8.21 -1.11
CA TYR A 76 24.60 -8.17 -2.12
C TYR A 76 25.18 -7.66 -3.45
N GLY A 77 26.04 -8.49 -4.04
CA GLY A 77 26.51 -8.34 -5.40
C GLY A 77 25.46 -8.83 -6.39
N HIS A 78 24.98 -7.90 -7.21
CA HIS A 78 24.19 -8.13 -8.42
C HIS A 78 24.85 -9.23 -9.27
N ALA A 79 24.17 -10.36 -9.45
CA ALA A 79 24.54 -11.37 -10.44
C ALA A 79 23.52 -11.31 -11.59
N GLU A 80 23.95 -10.75 -12.70
CA GLU A 80 23.35 -11.03 -14.01
C GLU A 80 23.41 -12.54 -14.25
N SER A 81 22.25 -13.19 -14.39
CA SER A 81 22.17 -14.48 -15.06
C SER A 81 21.17 -14.38 -16.21
N HIS A 82 21.72 -14.09 -17.38
CA HIS A 82 21.22 -14.66 -18.63
C HIS A 82 21.13 -16.18 -18.44
N ASP A 83 19.92 -16.73 -18.35
CA ASP A 83 19.72 -18.13 -18.72
C ASP A 83 18.29 -18.37 -19.21
N ALA A 84 18.22 -18.66 -20.50
CA ALA A 84 17.03 -19.09 -21.20
C ALA A 84 16.77 -20.57 -20.87
N HIS A 85 15.96 -20.86 -19.84
CA HIS A 85 15.40 -22.21 -19.63
C HIS A 85 14.04 -22.17 -18.89
N GLY A 86 12.99 -22.77 -19.48
CA GLY A 86 12.03 -23.54 -18.69
C GLY A 86 10.57 -23.08 -18.53
N GLY A 87 9.91 -22.57 -19.57
CA GLY A 87 8.55 -22.95 -20.04
C GLY A 87 7.31 -23.09 -19.12
N GLY A 88 7.32 -22.71 -17.83
CA GLY A 88 6.13 -22.85 -16.97
C GLY A 88 5.93 -21.78 -15.89
N HIS A 89 7.00 -21.07 -15.51
CA HIS A 89 6.95 -20.02 -14.48
C HIS A 89 6.88 -18.59 -15.03
N GLY A 90 7.12 -18.40 -16.34
CA GLY A 90 6.95 -17.11 -17.01
C GLY A 90 5.49 -16.71 -17.10
N ASP A 91 4.65 -17.57 -17.67
CA ASP A 91 3.25 -17.26 -17.98
C ASP A 91 2.39 -16.88 -16.76
N SER A 92 2.67 -17.46 -15.59
CA SER A 92 1.97 -17.08 -14.36
C SER A 92 2.46 -15.73 -13.83
N HIS A 93 3.78 -15.53 -13.76
CA HIS A 93 4.39 -14.27 -13.34
C HIS A 93 3.91 -13.10 -14.21
N ASP A 94 3.86 -13.33 -15.51
CA ASP A 94 3.45 -12.37 -16.52
C ASP A 94 2.00 -11.89 -16.35
N LYS A 95 1.09 -12.82 -16.04
CA LYS A 95 -0.31 -12.50 -15.73
C LYS A 95 -0.41 -11.73 -14.41
N HIS A 96 0.35 -12.11 -13.39
CA HIS A 96 0.37 -11.38 -12.12
C HIS A 96 0.86 -9.94 -12.31
N LEU A 97 1.91 -9.72 -13.10
CA LEU A 97 2.39 -8.38 -13.44
C LEU A 97 1.32 -7.56 -14.16
N LEU A 98 0.64 -8.14 -15.15
CA LEU A 98 -0.45 -7.47 -15.87
C LEU A 98 -1.56 -7.01 -14.91
N HIS A 99 -2.06 -7.92 -14.07
CA HIS A 99 -3.10 -7.58 -13.09
C HIS A 99 -2.65 -6.50 -12.10
N GLN A 100 -1.39 -6.53 -11.67
CA GLN A 100 -0.82 -5.52 -10.78
C GLN A 100 -0.78 -4.13 -11.42
N LEU A 101 -0.35 -4.05 -12.68
CA LEU A 101 -0.26 -2.78 -13.42
C LEU A 101 -1.65 -2.22 -13.77
N GLN A 102 -2.60 -3.09 -14.16
CA GLN A 102 -3.99 -2.69 -14.43
C GLN A 102 -4.70 -2.15 -13.19
N ASN A 103 -4.44 -2.74 -12.02
CA ASN A 103 -5.04 -2.29 -10.76
C ASN A 103 -4.36 -1.04 -10.17
N ARG A 104 -3.16 -0.67 -10.62
CA ARG A 104 -2.41 0.48 -10.07
C ARG A 104 -3.20 1.81 -10.08
N PRO A 105 -3.83 2.26 -11.18
CA PRO A 105 -4.61 3.51 -11.17
C PRO A 105 -5.86 3.43 -10.28
N TRP A 106 -6.51 2.26 -10.22
CA TRP A 106 -7.66 2.02 -9.34
C TRP A 106 -7.25 2.13 -7.86
N ALA A 107 -6.16 1.46 -7.47
CA ALA A 107 -5.65 1.47 -6.11
C ALA A 107 -5.19 2.87 -5.68
N ALA A 108 -4.49 3.59 -6.56
CA ALA A 108 -4.06 4.96 -6.29
C ALA A 108 -5.26 5.90 -6.04
N THR A 109 -6.31 5.80 -6.86
CA THR A 109 -7.54 6.59 -6.70
C THR A 109 -8.27 6.23 -5.40
N TYR A 110 -8.38 4.92 -5.11
CA TYR A 110 -9.04 4.42 -3.91
C TYR A 110 -8.35 4.87 -2.62
N VAL A 111 -7.02 4.76 -2.55
CA VAL A 111 -6.23 5.20 -1.39
C VAL A 111 -6.38 6.70 -1.17
N ALA A 112 -6.30 7.51 -2.24
CA ALA A 112 -6.47 8.95 -2.14
C ALA A 112 -7.88 9.32 -1.65
N ALA A 113 -8.93 8.69 -2.22
CA ALA A 113 -10.31 8.94 -1.83
C ALA A 113 -10.56 8.59 -0.35
N LEU A 114 -10.09 7.43 0.11
CA LEU A 114 -10.17 7.02 1.51
C LEU A 114 -9.40 7.96 2.43
N PHE A 115 -8.20 8.37 2.05
CA PHE A 115 -7.37 9.25 2.88
C PHE A 115 -8.08 10.56 3.21
N PHE A 116 -8.61 11.27 2.19
CA PHE A 116 -9.31 12.54 2.43
C PHE A 116 -10.65 12.34 3.14
N MET A 117 -11.37 11.24 2.87
CA MET A 117 -12.59 10.90 3.61
C MET A 117 -12.28 10.64 5.10
N MET A 118 -11.19 9.94 5.41
CA MET A 118 -10.77 9.65 6.78
C MET A 118 -10.36 10.90 7.56
N ILE A 119 -9.80 11.92 6.89
CA ILE A 119 -9.56 13.23 7.51
C ILE A 119 -10.89 13.85 7.95
N ALA A 120 -11.91 13.85 7.09
CA ALA A 120 -13.22 14.38 7.42
C ALA A 120 -13.92 13.57 8.52
N LEU A 121 -13.81 12.23 8.49
CA LEU A 121 -14.36 11.35 9.53
C LEU A 121 -13.66 11.54 10.87
N GLY A 122 -12.33 11.70 10.87
CA GLY A 122 -11.54 12.00 12.07
C GLY A 122 -11.91 13.35 12.68
N ALA A 123 -12.13 14.37 11.85
CA ALA A 123 -12.64 15.67 12.30
C ALA A 123 -14.04 15.55 12.92
N LEU A 124 -14.93 14.72 12.35
CA LEU A 124 -16.27 14.46 12.90
C LEU A 124 -16.21 13.74 14.24
N ALA A 125 -15.36 12.72 14.36
CA ALA A 125 -15.17 11.98 15.61
C ALA A 125 -14.64 12.90 16.72
N PHE A 126 -13.63 13.72 16.41
CA PHE A 126 -13.10 14.70 17.36
C PHE A 126 -14.14 15.77 17.72
N TYR A 127 -14.88 16.29 16.74
CA TYR A 127 -15.99 17.21 16.97
C TYR A 127 -17.03 16.64 17.95
N ALA A 128 -17.40 15.37 17.79
CA ALA A 128 -18.36 14.70 18.66
C ALA A 128 -17.83 14.57 20.10
N ILE A 129 -16.56 14.20 20.27
CA ILE A 129 -15.90 14.11 21.59
C ILE A 129 -15.92 15.46 22.30
N GLN A 130 -15.59 16.53 21.59
CA GLN A 130 -15.50 17.89 22.15
C GLN A 130 -16.87 18.40 22.61
N ARG A 131 -17.94 18.09 21.86
CA ARG A 131 -19.32 18.39 22.27
C ARG A 131 -19.74 17.54 23.48
N ALA A 132 -19.43 16.25 23.48
CA ALA A 132 -19.78 15.35 24.58
C ALA A 132 -19.08 15.71 25.89
N ALA A 133 -17.81 16.13 25.82
CA ALA A 133 -17.01 16.57 26.94
C ALA A 133 -17.33 18.01 27.40
N GLN A 134 -18.21 18.72 26.69
CA GLN A 134 -18.56 20.12 26.97
C GLN A 134 -17.33 21.05 27.07
N ALA A 135 -16.34 20.84 26.19
CA ALA A 135 -15.08 21.56 26.23
C ALA A 135 -15.24 23.04 25.83
N GLY A 136 -15.11 23.96 26.80
CA GLY A 136 -15.36 25.39 26.60
C GLY A 136 -14.40 26.13 25.65
N TRP A 137 -13.17 25.62 25.48
CA TRP A 137 -12.18 26.25 24.59
C TRP A 137 -12.44 25.97 23.10
N SER A 138 -13.18 24.90 22.80
CA SER A 138 -13.41 24.44 21.42
C SER A 138 -14.55 25.17 20.70
N ILE A 139 -15.23 26.10 21.38
CA ILE A 139 -16.43 26.79 20.88
C ILE A 139 -16.20 27.46 19.52
N LEU A 140 -15.03 28.08 19.33
CA LEU A 140 -14.67 28.77 18.09
C LEU A 140 -14.22 27.78 16.99
N LEU A 141 -13.68 26.63 17.39
CA LEU A 141 -13.19 25.61 16.48
C LEU A 141 -14.30 24.76 15.88
N PHE A 142 -15.49 24.69 16.51
CA PHE A 142 -16.64 23.97 15.97
C PHE A 142 -17.01 24.38 14.55
N ARG A 143 -16.89 25.66 14.21
CA ARG A 143 -17.17 26.14 12.86
C ARG A 143 -16.20 25.60 11.81
N VAL A 144 -14.92 25.52 12.17
CA VAL A 144 -13.87 24.98 11.30
C VAL A 144 -14.05 23.48 11.16
N MET A 145 -14.31 22.77 12.25
CA MET A 145 -14.59 21.33 12.24
C MET A 145 -15.81 21.00 11.38
N GLU A 146 -16.92 21.74 11.53
CA GLU A 146 -18.10 21.61 10.66
C GLU A 146 -17.75 21.80 9.18
N GLY A 147 -16.93 22.80 8.87
CA GLY A 147 -16.42 23.04 7.51
C GLY A 147 -15.62 21.86 6.94
N ILE A 148 -14.73 21.26 7.74
CA ILE A 148 -13.96 20.08 7.32
C ILE A 148 -14.91 18.88 7.12
N THR A 149 -15.84 18.66 8.05
CA THR A 149 -16.80 17.54 7.96
C THR A 149 -17.77 17.65 6.78
N ALA A 150 -17.94 18.83 6.18
CA ALA A 150 -18.75 19.00 4.98
C ALA A 150 -18.22 18.18 3.78
N TYR A 151 -16.93 17.83 3.77
CA TYR A 151 -16.34 16.94 2.75
C TYR A 151 -16.73 15.47 2.94
N LEU A 152 -17.22 15.06 4.11
CA LEU A 152 -17.51 13.65 4.40
C LEU A 152 -18.54 13.06 3.41
N LEU A 153 -19.60 13.80 3.09
CA LEU A 153 -20.64 13.33 2.17
C LEU A 153 -20.13 13.24 0.72
N PRO A 154 -19.49 14.27 0.12
CA PRO A 154 -18.86 14.12 -1.19
C PRO A 154 -17.82 12.99 -1.25
N GLY A 155 -16.97 12.89 -0.22
CA GLY A 155 -15.94 11.86 -0.13
C GLY A 155 -16.52 10.45 -0.06
N SER A 156 -17.57 10.23 0.73
CA SER A 156 -18.23 8.93 0.85
C SER A 156 -18.94 8.53 -0.44
N VAL A 157 -19.56 9.46 -1.17
CA VAL A 157 -20.15 9.20 -2.48
C VAL A 157 -19.09 8.74 -3.49
N ILE A 158 -17.92 9.38 -3.52
CA ILE A 158 -16.81 8.99 -4.41
C ILE A 158 -16.35 7.56 -4.08
N VAL A 159 -16.10 7.26 -2.80
CA VAL A 159 -15.70 5.91 -2.37
C VAL A 159 -16.78 4.89 -2.72
N PHE A 160 -18.05 5.21 -2.46
CA PHE A 160 -19.17 4.31 -2.77
C PHE A 160 -19.26 4.00 -4.27
N ILE A 161 -19.09 5.00 -5.14
CA ILE A 161 -19.05 4.79 -6.59
C ILE A 161 -17.90 3.84 -6.95
N LEU A 162 -16.70 4.00 -6.39
CA LEU A 162 -15.58 3.08 -6.64
C LEU A 162 -15.92 1.65 -6.22
N LEU A 163 -16.58 1.47 -5.07
CA LEU A 163 -17.02 0.14 -4.61
C LEU A 163 -18.06 -0.49 -5.55
N VAL A 164 -19.00 0.30 -6.07
CA VAL A 164 -19.96 -0.17 -7.08
C VAL A 164 -19.24 -0.59 -8.37
N LEU A 165 -18.28 0.20 -8.84
CA LEU A 165 -17.47 -0.15 -10.02
C LEU A 165 -16.67 -1.44 -9.82
N SER A 166 -16.16 -1.68 -8.61
CA SER A 166 -15.54 -2.97 -8.24
C SER A 166 -16.55 -4.12 -8.26
N GLY A 167 -17.77 -3.90 -7.75
CA GLY A 167 -18.84 -4.90 -7.78
C GLY A 167 -19.36 -5.24 -9.19
N LEU A 168 -19.10 -4.38 -10.18
CA LEU A 168 -19.36 -4.60 -11.60
C LEU A 168 -18.16 -5.23 -12.35
N HIS A 169 -17.13 -5.66 -11.63
CA HIS A 169 -15.92 -6.31 -12.17
C HIS A 169 -15.12 -5.44 -13.16
N LEU A 170 -15.23 -4.11 -13.06
CA LEU A 170 -14.41 -3.18 -13.87
C LEU A 170 -12.97 -3.06 -13.34
N ASN A 171 -12.70 -3.63 -12.17
CA ASN A 171 -11.39 -3.68 -11.54
C ASN A 171 -11.30 -4.89 -10.61
N HIS A 172 -10.07 -5.28 -10.25
CA HIS A 172 -9.79 -6.39 -9.33
C HIS A 172 -9.23 -5.89 -7.99
N LEU A 173 -9.83 -4.85 -7.41
CA LEU A 173 -9.38 -4.30 -6.12
C LEU A 173 -9.61 -5.26 -4.94
N PHE A 174 -10.67 -6.07 -5.01
CA PHE A 174 -11.06 -6.99 -3.95
C PHE A 174 -11.02 -8.42 -4.44
N VAL A 175 -10.07 -9.20 -3.92
CA VAL A 175 -9.82 -10.60 -4.31
C VAL A 175 -11.06 -11.49 -4.13
N TRP A 176 -11.88 -11.23 -3.13
CA TRP A 176 -13.08 -12.02 -2.82
C TRP A 176 -14.28 -11.74 -3.74
N MET A 177 -14.21 -10.74 -4.62
CA MET A 177 -15.25 -10.47 -5.64
C MET A 177 -15.09 -11.36 -6.88
N ASP A 178 -13.96 -12.06 -7.00
CA ASP A 178 -13.67 -12.98 -8.10
C ASP A 178 -14.28 -14.38 -7.82
N ALA A 179 -15.14 -14.83 -8.73
CA ALA A 179 -15.83 -16.12 -8.60
C ALA A 179 -14.85 -17.31 -8.64
N GLU A 180 -13.76 -17.23 -9.40
CA GLU A 180 -12.77 -18.30 -9.50
C GLU A 180 -12.00 -18.44 -8.19
N VAL A 181 -11.61 -17.31 -7.58
CA VAL A 181 -10.90 -17.32 -6.30
C VAL A 181 -11.80 -17.85 -5.18
N VAL A 182 -13.07 -17.44 -5.15
CA VAL A 182 -14.05 -17.93 -4.17
C VAL A 182 -14.28 -19.44 -4.29
N ALA A 183 -14.23 -19.99 -5.50
CA ALA A 183 -14.42 -21.42 -5.74
C ALA A 183 -13.25 -22.27 -5.22
N HIS A 184 -12.01 -21.78 -5.34
CA HIS A 184 -10.80 -22.51 -4.98
C HIS A 184 -10.32 -22.24 -3.54
N ASP A 185 -10.60 -21.06 -2.98
CA ASP A 185 -10.16 -20.66 -1.65
C ASP A 185 -11.25 -20.94 -0.58
N GLU A 186 -11.01 -21.97 0.24
CA GLU A 186 -11.91 -22.36 1.33
C GLU A 186 -12.09 -21.26 2.39
N ILE A 187 -11.07 -20.44 2.66
CA ILE A 187 -11.12 -19.36 3.66
C ILE A 187 -12.05 -18.26 3.19
N ILE A 188 -11.96 -17.86 1.92
CA ILE A 188 -12.84 -16.85 1.32
C ILE A 188 -14.26 -17.39 1.21
N ARG A 189 -14.43 -18.67 0.84
CA ARG A 189 -15.74 -19.33 0.74
C ARG A 189 -16.49 -19.31 2.07
N ASN A 190 -15.79 -19.58 3.18
CA ASN A 190 -16.38 -19.57 4.52
C ASN A 190 -16.78 -18.15 5.01
N LYS A 191 -16.35 -17.09 4.32
CA LYS A 191 -16.67 -15.69 4.63
C LYS A 191 -17.69 -15.07 3.67
N GLN A 192 -18.26 -15.83 2.73
CA GLN A 192 -19.18 -15.34 1.70
C GLN A 192 -20.46 -14.70 2.26
N SER A 193 -20.92 -15.15 3.44
CA SER A 193 -22.05 -14.52 4.12
C SER A 193 -21.80 -13.04 4.44
N TYR A 194 -20.54 -12.65 4.66
CA TYR A 194 -20.12 -11.27 4.95
C TYR A 194 -19.53 -10.55 3.72
N LEU A 195 -18.84 -11.28 2.84
CA LEU A 195 -18.13 -10.76 1.67
C LEU A 195 -18.93 -10.89 0.36
N ASN A 196 -20.26 -10.94 0.41
CA ASN A 196 -21.06 -10.90 -0.82
C ASN A 196 -21.27 -9.45 -1.28
N VAL A 197 -21.24 -9.20 -2.59
CA VAL A 197 -21.32 -7.85 -3.17
C VAL A 197 -22.58 -7.09 -2.72
N PRO A 198 -23.81 -7.66 -2.74
CA PRO A 198 -25.01 -6.93 -2.32
C PRO A 198 -24.98 -6.50 -0.84
N PHE A 199 -24.58 -7.39 0.06
CA PHE A 199 -24.46 -7.08 1.49
C PHE A 199 -23.32 -6.12 1.78
N PHE A 200 -22.19 -6.27 1.06
CA PHE A 200 -21.05 -5.37 1.18
C PHE A 200 -21.41 -3.93 0.81
N LEU A 201 -22.17 -3.73 -0.27
CA LEU A 201 -22.62 -2.39 -0.69
C LEU A 201 -23.72 -1.83 0.23
N ALA A 202 -24.52 -2.69 0.86
CA ALA A 202 -25.58 -2.24 1.76
C ALA A 202 -25.07 -1.79 3.14
N ARG A 203 -23.87 -2.21 3.55
CA ARG A 203 -23.26 -1.95 4.86
C ARG A 203 -22.33 -0.74 4.84
#